data_AF-A0AAD7FSI9-F1
#
_entry.id   AF-A0AAD7FSI9-F1
#
_cell.length_a   1.000
_cell.length_b   1.000
_cell.length_c   1.000
_cell.angle_alpha   90.00
_cell.angle_beta   90.00
_cell.angle_gamma   90.00
#
_symmetry.space_group_name_H-M   'P 1'
#
loop_
_entity.id
_entity.type
_entity.pdbx_description
1 polymer ?
#
loop_
_entity_poly.entity_id
_entity_poly.type
_entity_poly.pdbx_seq_one_letter_code
_entity_poly.pdbx_strand_id
1 'polypeptide(L)'
;MCTQVARHGRSEAFLSEEQFTDGPLRGLAHVLDKDSHSKAENQLDTAEVARILAVGKELLPASYQLLLQYLRSTGQPWWDCENLPYPEGAVLLPPRAKQPPEFKLDGRTFSCRKSHPGNSAIQFKRPGDNLIVTGFIEVIWEIPLQEQMRTFCVVDLHSVPPPFILQQLPFTMRPHLNTAVVDAQPSRTVCIIKPRHILTHLTVYKRPKGTFGIDRDILTICSSLNRGWRTGD
;
A
#
# COMPACT_ATOMS: atom_id res chain seq x y z
N MET A 1 17.41 8.80 -26.15
CA MET A 1 17.16 7.35 -26.29
C MET A 1 16.10 6.81 -25.30
N CYS A 2 15.04 7.58 -24.97
CA CYS A 2 13.97 7.09 -24.06
C CYS A 2 12.56 7.26 -24.64
N THR A 3 12.44 7.62 -25.92
CA THR A 3 11.16 7.88 -26.61
C THR A 3 10.74 6.74 -27.55
N GLN A 4 11.60 5.76 -27.84
CA GLN A 4 11.29 4.62 -28.72
C GLN A 4 10.68 3.42 -27.98
N VAL A 5 11.04 3.18 -26.71
CA VAL A 5 10.56 2.01 -25.94
C VAL A 5 9.07 2.12 -25.58
N ALA A 6 8.57 3.34 -25.34
CA ALA A 6 7.18 3.57 -24.96
C ALA A 6 6.17 3.41 -26.13
N ARG A 7 6.63 3.47 -27.38
CA ARG A 7 5.77 3.26 -28.56
C ARG A 7 5.61 1.78 -28.90
N HIS A 8 6.65 0.97 -28.71
CA HIS A 8 6.64 -0.45 -29.08
C HIS A 8 5.69 -1.29 -28.21
N GLY A 9 5.64 -1.00 -26.90
CA GLY A 9 4.73 -1.69 -25.99
C GLY A 9 3.25 -1.34 -26.20
N ARG A 10 2.94 -0.25 -26.91
CA ARG A 10 1.56 0.16 -27.21
C ARG A 10 1.00 -0.53 -28.45
N SER A 11 1.86 -0.80 -29.44
CA SER A 11 1.51 -1.58 -30.64
C SER A 11 1.39 -3.08 -30.35
N GLU A 12 2.22 -3.63 -29.47
CA GLU A 12 2.12 -5.04 -29.09
C GLU A 12 0.86 -5.36 -28.27
N ALA A 13 0.41 -4.43 -27.42
CA ALA A 13 -0.85 -4.59 -26.68
C ALA A 13 -2.09 -4.51 -27.60
N PHE A 14 -2.03 -3.66 -28.64
CA PHE A 14 -3.13 -3.55 -29.62
C PHE A 14 -3.23 -4.80 -30.51
N LEU A 15 -2.09 -5.42 -30.85
CA LEU A 15 -2.05 -6.66 -31.63
C LEU A 15 -2.50 -7.90 -30.83
N SER A 16 -2.54 -7.83 -29.50
CA SER A 16 -3.03 -8.92 -28.66
C SER A 16 -4.54 -8.93 -28.40
N GLU A 17 -5.27 -7.88 -28.82
CA GLU A 17 -6.73 -7.75 -28.56
C GLU A 17 -7.61 -8.05 -29.79
N GLU A 18 -7.06 -8.09 -31.01
CA GLU A 18 -7.82 -8.42 -32.24
C GLU A 18 -7.36 -9.75 -32.85
N GLN A 19 -7.71 -10.88 -32.22
CA GLN A 19 -7.87 -12.20 -32.88
C GLN A 19 -8.33 -13.26 -31.86
N PHE A 20 -9.64 -13.32 -31.60
CA PHE A 20 -10.27 -14.52 -31.05
C PHE A 20 -11.48 -14.89 -31.91
N THR A 21 -11.18 -15.44 -33.08
CA THR A 21 -12.13 -16.24 -33.88
C THR A 21 -11.37 -17.42 -34.48
N ASP A 22 -11.12 -18.45 -33.67
CA ASP A 22 -11.36 -19.87 -34.04
C ASP A 22 -10.80 -20.84 -32.99
N GLY A 23 -11.49 -21.97 -32.83
CA GLY A 23 -11.16 -23.02 -31.86
C GLY A 23 -9.78 -23.62 -32.10
N PRO A 24 -8.91 -23.62 -31.06
CA PRO A 24 -8.66 -24.80 -30.22
C PRO A 24 -8.65 -24.47 -28.70
N LEU A 25 -8.99 -23.23 -28.34
CA LEU A 25 -8.82 -22.65 -27.00
C LEU A 25 -9.85 -23.13 -25.95
N ARG A 26 -10.91 -23.83 -26.38
CA ARG A 26 -11.89 -24.44 -25.46
C ARG A 26 -11.29 -25.62 -24.69
N GLY A 27 -10.27 -26.29 -25.24
CA GLY A 27 -9.51 -27.35 -24.56
C GLY A 27 -8.52 -26.83 -23.52
N LEU A 28 -8.03 -25.58 -23.66
CA LEU A 28 -7.11 -24.93 -22.73
C LEU A 28 -7.83 -24.27 -21.54
N ALA A 29 -9.07 -23.83 -21.72
CA ALA A 29 -9.91 -23.35 -20.61
C ALA A 29 -10.12 -24.44 -19.54
N HIS A 30 -10.24 -25.71 -19.95
CA HIS A 30 -10.40 -26.84 -19.02
C HIS A 30 -9.07 -27.24 -18.31
N VAL A 31 -7.91 -26.86 -18.85
CA VAL A 31 -6.61 -27.08 -18.20
C VAL A 31 -6.30 -25.99 -17.17
N LEU A 32 -6.78 -24.76 -17.41
CA LEU A 32 -6.65 -23.64 -16.47
C LEU A 32 -7.64 -23.72 -15.28
N ASP A 33 -8.68 -24.55 -15.38
CA ASP A 33 -9.72 -24.69 -14.34
C ASP A 33 -9.50 -25.88 -13.38
N LYS A 34 -8.42 -26.66 -13.54
CA LYS A 34 -8.21 -27.91 -12.79
C LYS A 34 -7.30 -27.83 -11.56
N ASP A 35 -6.86 -26.64 -11.15
CA ASP A 35 -6.12 -26.42 -9.90
C ASP A 35 -6.81 -25.43 -8.93
N SER A 36 -8.12 -25.21 -9.08
CA SER A 36 -8.93 -24.50 -8.08
C SER A 36 -9.38 -25.42 -6.93
N HIS A 37 -8.54 -26.37 -6.53
CA HIS A 37 -8.64 -26.92 -5.18
C HIS A 37 -8.16 -25.83 -4.23
N SER A 38 -9.13 -25.13 -3.65
CA SER A 38 -9.04 -24.42 -2.36
C SER A 38 -7.61 -24.25 -1.86
N LYS A 39 -7.00 -23.08 -2.09
CA LYS A 39 -5.93 -22.62 -1.21
C LYS A 39 -6.56 -22.56 0.18
N ALA A 40 -6.44 -23.64 0.94
CA ALA A 40 -6.64 -23.61 2.37
C ALA A 40 -5.76 -22.46 2.84
N GLU A 41 -6.39 -21.38 3.31
CA GLU A 41 -5.67 -20.30 3.96
C GLU A 41 -4.81 -20.97 5.03
N ASN A 42 -3.48 -20.80 4.96
CA ASN A 42 -2.53 -21.40 5.89
C ASN A 42 -2.90 -20.97 7.32
N GLN A 43 -3.72 -21.77 8.00
CA GLN A 43 -4.05 -21.60 9.40
C GLN A 43 -2.79 -21.90 10.21
N LEU A 44 -2.35 -20.91 10.98
CA LEU A 44 -1.21 -21.00 11.88
C LEU A 44 -1.65 -21.75 13.14
N ASP A 45 -0.87 -22.75 13.53
CA ASP A 45 -1.05 -23.41 14.82
C ASP A 45 -0.73 -22.45 15.99
N THR A 46 -1.34 -22.70 17.15
CA THR A 46 -1.15 -21.90 18.37
C THR A 46 0.31 -21.82 18.78
N ALA A 47 1.06 -22.93 18.64
CA ALA A 47 2.50 -22.95 18.95
C ALA A 47 3.32 -22.10 17.95
N GLU A 48 2.87 -21.98 16.70
CA GLU A 48 3.49 -21.11 15.71
C GLU A 48 3.20 -19.64 15.98
N VAL A 49 1.96 -19.30 16.31
CA VAL A 49 1.57 -17.94 16.75
C VAL A 49 2.42 -17.49 17.93
N ALA A 50 2.55 -18.32 18.96
CA ALA A 50 3.36 -18.01 20.15
C ALA A 50 4.83 -17.78 19.80
N ARG A 51 5.42 -18.61 18.92
CA ARG A 51 6.82 -18.44 18.47
C ARG A 51 7.03 -17.14 17.70
N ILE A 52 6.11 -16.78 16.81
CA ILE A 52 6.18 -15.53 16.03
C ILE A 52 6.11 -14.33 16.98
N LEU A 53 5.17 -14.32 17.93
CA LEU A 53 5.00 -13.21 18.86
C LEU A 53 6.15 -13.09 19.87
N ALA A 54 6.78 -14.20 20.25
CA ALA A 54 7.94 -14.20 21.14
C ALA A 54 9.15 -13.48 20.53
N VAL A 55 9.38 -13.64 19.22
CA VAL A 55 10.48 -12.99 18.47
C VAL A 55 10.08 -11.61 17.92
N GLY A 56 8.77 -11.33 17.88
CA GLY A 56 8.21 -10.07 17.41
C GLY A 56 8.71 -8.85 18.20
N LYS A 57 8.78 -7.72 17.51
CA LYS A 57 9.09 -6.43 18.13
C LYS A 57 7.82 -5.82 18.70
N GLU A 58 7.97 -5.12 19.82
CA GLU A 58 6.90 -4.37 20.44
C GLU A 58 6.42 -3.23 19.55
N LEU A 59 5.11 -3.06 19.49
CA LEU A 59 4.47 -1.97 18.79
C LEU A 59 4.54 -0.71 19.66
N LEU A 60 4.88 0.43 19.05
CA LEU A 60 4.83 1.71 19.76
C LEU A 60 3.39 1.97 20.24
N PRO A 61 3.16 2.52 21.44
CA PRO A 61 1.81 2.69 21.99
C PRO A 61 0.86 3.45 21.06
N ALA A 62 1.32 4.56 20.47
CA ALA A 62 0.52 5.33 19.51
C ALA A 62 0.16 4.52 18.25
N SER A 63 1.10 3.72 17.75
CA SER A 63 0.92 2.85 16.59
C SER A 63 -0.02 1.68 16.87
N TYR A 64 0.06 1.11 18.07
CA TYR A 64 -0.83 0.04 18.53
C TYR A 64 -2.27 0.53 18.65
N GLN A 65 -2.50 1.70 19.24
CA GLN A 65 -3.85 2.28 19.34
C GLN A 65 -4.45 2.58 17.95
N LEU A 66 -3.64 3.06 17.01
CA LEU A 66 -4.08 3.26 15.62
C LEU A 66 -4.46 1.94 14.93
N LEU A 67 -3.70 0.88 15.16
CA LEU A 67 -4.04 -0.46 14.64
C LEU A 67 -5.33 -0.98 15.24
N LEU A 68 -5.51 -0.81 16.55
CA LEU A 68 -6.73 -1.21 17.25
C LEU A 68 -7.95 -0.46 16.73
N GLN A 69 -7.83 0.86 16.54
CA GLN A 69 -8.89 1.69 15.93
C GLN A 69 -9.21 1.25 14.50
N TYR A 70 -8.17 0.96 13.70
CA TYR A 70 -8.34 0.43 12.34
C TYR A 70 -9.10 -0.92 12.34
N LEU A 71 -8.74 -1.83 13.24
CA LEU A 71 -9.39 -3.14 13.31
C LEU A 71 -10.86 -3.03 13.74
N ARG A 72 -11.15 -2.16 14.71
CA ARG A 72 -12.52 -1.87 15.16
C ARG A 72 -13.37 -1.26 14.06
N SER A 73 -12.82 -0.34 13.25
CA SER A 73 -13.56 0.26 12.13
C SER A 73 -13.87 -0.75 11.02
N THR A 74 -13.13 -1.87 10.93
CA THR A 74 -13.44 -2.98 10.01
C THR A 74 -14.49 -3.96 10.54
N GLY A 75 -15.14 -3.66 11.68
CA GLY A 75 -16.24 -4.45 12.23
C GLY A 75 -15.81 -5.63 13.10
N GLN A 76 -14.51 -5.76 13.42
CA GLN A 76 -14.02 -6.81 14.32
C GLN A 76 -13.85 -6.27 15.75
N PRO A 77 -14.40 -6.93 16.78
CA PRO A 77 -14.35 -6.47 18.16
C PRO A 77 -13.01 -6.80 18.81
N TRP A 78 -11.94 -6.11 18.39
CA TRP A 78 -10.61 -6.25 18.99
C TRP A 78 -10.51 -5.45 20.29
N TRP A 79 -9.92 -6.10 21.29
CA TRP A 79 -9.69 -5.56 22.62
C TRP A 79 -8.22 -5.25 22.84
N ASP A 80 -8.02 -4.23 23.67
CA ASP A 80 -6.68 -3.86 24.10
C ASP A 80 -6.18 -4.90 25.11
N CYS A 81 -5.00 -5.49 24.88
CA CYS A 81 -4.37 -6.43 25.79
C CYS A 81 -4.00 -5.83 27.15
N GLU A 82 -3.98 -4.50 27.33
CA GLU A 82 -3.66 -3.90 28.64
C GLU A 82 -4.90 -3.43 29.42
N ASN A 83 -6.08 -3.39 28.78
CA ASN A 83 -7.28 -2.81 29.39
C ASN A 83 -8.15 -3.87 30.08
N LEU A 84 -7.88 -4.09 31.37
CA LEU A 84 -8.62 -5.02 32.24
C LEU A 84 -9.81 -4.32 32.93
N PRO A 85 -10.94 -5.03 33.18
CA PRO A 85 -11.20 -6.45 32.90
C PRO A 85 -11.72 -6.71 31.48
N TYR A 86 -11.45 -7.92 30.95
CA TYR A 86 -11.95 -8.33 29.64
C TYR A 86 -13.33 -8.99 29.73
N PRO A 87 -14.21 -8.79 28.73
CA PRO A 87 -15.41 -9.61 28.59
C PRO A 87 -15.06 -11.06 28.19
N GLU A 88 -15.98 -11.98 28.47
CA GLU A 88 -15.84 -13.38 28.08
C GLU A 88 -15.74 -13.50 26.54
N GLY A 89 -14.75 -14.25 26.06
CA GLY A 89 -14.49 -14.39 24.62
C GLY A 89 -13.82 -13.19 23.94
N ALA A 90 -13.26 -12.24 24.70
CA ALA A 90 -12.55 -11.10 24.13
C ALA A 90 -11.39 -11.53 23.22
N VAL A 91 -11.35 -11.00 21.99
CA VAL A 91 -10.24 -11.19 21.07
C VAL A 91 -9.22 -10.06 21.28
N LEU A 92 -8.07 -10.40 21.85
CA LEU A 92 -7.03 -9.42 22.19
C LEU A 92 -6.09 -9.16 21.00
N LEU A 93 -5.76 -7.89 20.77
CA LEU A 93 -4.70 -7.53 19.83
C LEU A 93 -3.34 -7.78 20.50
N PRO A 94 -2.44 -8.58 19.89
CA PRO A 94 -1.12 -8.78 20.45
C PRO A 94 -0.29 -7.48 20.37
N PRO A 95 0.51 -7.15 21.41
CA PRO A 95 1.32 -5.93 21.44
C PRO A 95 2.61 -6.05 20.60
N ARG A 96 2.87 -7.22 20.01
CA ARG A 96 4.09 -7.54 19.26
C ARG A 96 3.78 -7.95 17.83
N ALA A 97 4.67 -7.57 16.93
CA ALA A 97 4.58 -7.86 15.51
C ALA A 97 5.94 -8.20 14.91
N LYS A 98 5.94 -9.06 13.89
CA LYS A 98 7.11 -9.17 13.01
C LYS A 98 7.18 -7.91 12.14
N GLN A 99 8.39 -7.39 11.96
CA GLN A 99 8.61 -6.15 11.20
C GLN A 99 9.56 -6.40 10.01
N PRO A 100 9.06 -7.02 8.93
CA PRO A 100 9.90 -7.24 7.75
C PRO A 100 10.26 -5.90 7.07
N PRO A 101 11.40 -5.83 6.37
CA PRO A 101 11.81 -4.62 5.65
C PRO A 101 10.99 -4.39 4.36
N GLU A 102 10.34 -5.45 3.84
CA GLU A 102 9.58 -5.46 2.60
C GLU A 102 8.53 -6.59 2.56
N PHE A 103 7.57 -6.47 1.65
CA PHE A 103 6.62 -7.52 1.29
C PHE A 103 6.33 -7.48 -0.22
N LYS A 104 5.73 -8.56 -0.75
CA LYS A 104 5.33 -8.66 -2.15
C LYS A 104 3.82 -8.60 -2.30
N LEU A 105 3.35 -7.86 -3.30
CA LEU A 105 1.95 -7.77 -3.70
C LEU A 105 1.88 -7.69 -5.23
N ASP A 106 1.17 -8.62 -5.85
CA ASP A 106 0.99 -8.71 -7.31
C ASP A 106 2.30 -8.63 -8.11
N GLY A 107 3.32 -9.36 -7.65
CA GLY A 107 4.65 -9.40 -8.28
C GLY A 107 5.52 -8.16 -8.03
N ARG A 108 5.01 -7.16 -7.29
CA ARG A 108 5.74 -5.94 -6.93
C ARG A 108 6.24 -6.01 -5.50
N THR A 109 7.42 -5.41 -5.26
CA THR A 109 8.04 -5.39 -3.93
C THR A 109 7.83 -4.01 -3.32
N PHE A 110 7.17 -3.98 -2.17
CA PHE A 110 6.94 -2.79 -1.37
C PHE A 110 7.83 -2.86 -0.13
N SER A 111 8.48 -1.75 0.21
CA SER A 111 9.46 -1.72 1.30
C SER A 111 9.19 -0.60 2.28
N CYS A 112 9.74 -0.72 3.48
CA CYS A 112 9.86 0.41 4.38
C CYS A 112 10.77 1.50 3.77
N ARG A 113 10.50 2.76 4.08
CA ARG A 113 11.25 3.93 3.60
C ARG A 113 12.73 3.86 3.94
N LYS A 114 13.05 3.32 5.13
CA LYS A 114 14.43 3.11 5.59
C LYS A 114 15.17 2.05 4.76
N SER A 115 14.46 1.07 4.22
CA SER A 115 15.03 0.00 3.40
C SER A 115 15.24 0.44 1.96
N HIS A 116 14.20 1.02 1.34
CA HIS A 116 14.26 1.49 -0.04
C HIS A 116 13.22 2.62 -0.31
N PRO A 117 13.63 3.89 -0.33
CA PRO A 117 12.72 5.04 -0.46
C PRO A 117 11.84 5.03 -1.72
N GLY A 118 12.35 4.47 -2.83
CA GLY A 118 11.58 4.38 -4.08
C GLY A 118 10.43 3.37 -4.03
N ASN A 119 10.61 2.29 -3.26
CA ASN A 119 9.61 1.20 -3.16
C ASN A 119 8.65 1.43 -1.99
N SER A 120 8.90 2.44 -1.15
CA SER A 120 8.02 2.81 -0.04
C SER A 120 6.99 3.86 -0.42
N ALA A 121 7.19 4.60 -1.51
CA ALA A 121 6.26 5.63 -1.96
C ALA A 121 5.04 5.01 -2.65
N ILE A 122 3.85 5.26 -2.11
CA ILE A 122 2.62 4.61 -2.58
C ILE A 122 1.45 5.58 -2.73
N GLN A 123 0.58 5.26 -3.67
CA GLN A 123 -0.78 5.77 -3.74
C GLN A 123 -1.71 4.68 -3.19
N PHE A 124 -2.71 5.04 -2.40
CA PHE A 124 -3.62 4.07 -1.78
C PHE A 124 -4.97 4.70 -1.45
N LYS A 125 -6.00 3.87 -1.25
CA LYS A 125 -7.29 4.28 -0.70
C LYS A 125 -7.22 4.30 0.82
N ARG A 126 -7.53 5.46 1.42
CA ARG A 126 -7.59 5.58 2.88
C ARG A 126 -8.78 4.78 3.44
N PRO A 127 -8.56 3.90 4.43
CA PRO A 127 -9.65 3.18 5.08
C PRO A 127 -10.62 4.14 5.76
N GLY A 128 -11.92 3.91 5.60
CA GLY A 128 -12.99 4.71 6.21
C GLY A 128 -13.70 5.63 5.22
N ASP A 129 -12.96 6.51 4.54
CA ASP A 129 -13.51 7.48 3.57
C ASP A 129 -13.18 7.18 2.11
N ASN A 130 -12.36 6.15 1.85
CA ASN A 130 -11.92 5.73 0.52
C ASN A 130 -11.22 6.82 -0.30
N LEU A 131 -10.73 7.88 0.35
CA LEU A 131 -10.01 8.95 -0.34
C LEU A 131 -8.67 8.43 -0.88
N ILE A 132 -8.35 8.79 -2.12
CA ILE A 132 -7.07 8.45 -2.73
C ILE A 132 -6.03 9.41 -2.18
N VAL A 133 -5.09 8.87 -1.42
CA VAL A 133 -4.01 9.61 -0.77
C VAL A 133 -2.65 9.02 -1.14
N THR A 134 -1.59 9.72 -0.75
CA THR A 134 -0.22 9.31 -1.03
C THR A 134 0.62 9.41 0.22
N GLY A 135 1.67 8.60 0.31
CA GLY A 135 2.58 8.62 1.45
C GLY A 135 3.73 7.63 1.30
N PHE A 136 4.53 7.52 2.35
CA PHE A 136 5.61 6.56 2.46
C PHE A 136 5.28 5.48 3.48
N ILE A 137 5.50 4.21 3.12
CA ILE A 137 5.48 3.10 4.07
C ILE A 137 6.67 3.28 5.02
N GLU A 138 6.40 3.61 6.28
CA GLU A 138 7.44 3.77 7.31
C GLU A 138 7.76 2.42 7.96
N VAL A 139 6.72 1.63 8.26
CA VAL A 139 6.85 0.34 8.92
C VAL A 139 5.87 -0.65 8.31
N ILE A 140 6.32 -1.89 8.11
CA ILE A 140 5.48 -3.03 7.76
C ILE A 140 5.37 -3.92 8.99
N TRP A 141 4.16 -4.35 9.30
CA TRP A 141 3.88 -5.33 10.34
C TRP A 141 3.28 -6.58 9.73
N GLU A 142 3.78 -7.73 10.14
CA GLU A 142 3.08 -8.99 9.97
C GLU A 142 2.67 -9.46 11.37
N ILE A 143 1.37 -9.67 11.56
CA ILE A 143 0.77 -10.02 12.84
C ILE A 143 -0.11 -11.25 12.66
N PRO A 144 0.07 -12.32 13.46
CA PRO A 144 -0.88 -13.42 13.49
C PRO A 144 -2.18 -12.94 14.16
N LEU A 145 -3.26 -12.87 13.39
CA LEU A 145 -4.59 -12.50 13.88
C LEU A 145 -5.58 -13.60 13.48
N GLN A 146 -6.27 -14.18 14.46
CA GLN A 146 -7.23 -15.29 14.23
C GLN A 146 -6.60 -16.41 13.40
N GLU A 147 -5.43 -16.90 13.84
CA GLU A 147 -4.69 -17.99 13.17
C GLU A 147 -4.23 -17.66 11.74
N GLN A 148 -4.29 -16.41 11.30
CA GLN A 148 -3.84 -16.03 9.97
C GLN A 148 -2.80 -14.92 10.04
N MET A 149 -1.74 -15.04 9.23
CA MET A 149 -0.78 -13.96 9.10
C MET A 149 -1.40 -12.80 8.34
N ARG A 150 -1.47 -11.64 8.99
CA ARG A 150 -2.01 -10.40 8.41
C ARG A 150 -0.90 -9.38 8.28
N THR A 151 -0.79 -8.78 7.09
CA THR A 151 0.14 -7.69 6.85
C THR A 151 -0.56 -6.35 6.99
N PHE A 152 0.09 -5.41 7.69
CA PHE A 152 -0.32 -4.02 7.84
C PHE A 152 0.85 -3.12 7.50
N CYS A 153 0.56 -1.93 6.98
CA CYS A 153 1.54 -0.89 6.71
C CYS A 153 1.18 0.35 7.50
N VAL A 154 2.17 0.90 8.21
CA VAL A 154 2.13 2.26 8.76
C VAL A 154 2.64 3.20 7.68
N VAL A 155 1.80 4.13 7.28
CA VAL A 155 2.10 5.07 6.20
C VAL A 155 2.13 6.49 6.76
N ASP A 156 3.26 7.18 6.60
CA ASP A 156 3.34 8.63 6.81
C ASP A 156 2.80 9.33 5.57
N LEU A 157 1.72 10.09 5.73
CA LEU A 157 1.05 10.76 4.63
C LEU A 157 1.95 11.88 4.08
N HIS A 158 1.83 12.14 2.78
CA HIS A 158 2.41 13.34 2.21
C HIS A 158 1.60 14.58 2.63
N SER A 159 2.30 15.64 3.04
CA SER A 159 1.70 16.94 3.33
C SER A 159 1.40 17.72 2.06
N VAL A 160 0.18 18.27 1.98
CA VAL A 160 -0.20 19.19 0.91
C VAL A 160 0.43 20.56 1.19
N PRO A 161 1.19 21.14 0.24
CA PRO A 161 1.76 22.47 0.42
C PRO A 161 0.67 23.53 0.52
N PRO A 162 0.95 24.68 1.15
CA PRO A 162 0.03 25.81 1.18
C PRO A 162 -0.48 26.23 -0.21
N PRO A 163 -1.73 26.72 -0.34
CA PRO A 163 -2.33 27.03 -1.64
C PRO A 163 -1.53 28.01 -2.51
N PHE A 164 -0.84 28.99 -1.91
CA PHE A 164 -0.02 29.96 -2.65
C PHE A 164 1.17 29.29 -3.37
N ILE A 165 1.67 28.16 -2.86
CA ILE A 165 2.73 27.36 -3.51
C ILE A 165 2.15 26.63 -4.71
N LEU A 166 0.95 26.06 -4.56
CA LEU A 166 0.29 25.30 -5.63
C LEU A 166 0.04 26.16 -6.88
N GLN A 167 -0.21 27.46 -6.71
CA GLN A 167 -0.39 28.42 -7.80
C GLN A 167 0.90 28.68 -8.60
N GLN A 168 2.08 28.46 -8.01
CA GLN A 168 3.37 28.66 -8.67
C GLN A 168 3.82 27.45 -9.50
N LEU A 169 3.09 26.32 -9.39
CA LEU A 169 3.50 25.07 -10.00
C LEU A 169 3.23 25.04 -11.51
N PRO A 170 4.18 24.56 -12.33
CA PRO A 170 3.97 24.41 -13.76
C PRO A 170 3.01 23.26 -14.11
N PHE A 171 2.71 22.40 -13.14
CA PHE A 171 1.91 21.18 -13.33
C PHE A 171 0.41 21.47 -13.39
N THR A 172 -0.05 22.59 -12.86
CA THR A 172 -1.46 23.02 -12.91
C THR A 172 -1.93 23.18 -14.36
N MET A 173 -1.02 23.57 -15.26
CA MET A 173 -1.28 23.69 -16.70
C MET A 173 -1.14 22.36 -17.47
N ARG A 174 -0.74 21.27 -16.81
CA ARG A 174 -0.42 19.97 -17.44
C ARG A 174 -1.02 18.79 -16.68
N PRO A 175 -2.35 18.69 -16.57
CA PRO A 175 -3.02 17.64 -15.79
C PRO A 175 -2.69 16.21 -16.27
N HIS A 176 -2.39 16.03 -17.55
CA HIS A 176 -2.05 14.74 -18.15
C HIS A 176 -0.74 14.10 -17.63
N LEU A 177 0.09 14.85 -16.89
CA LEU A 177 1.32 14.32 -16.30
C LEU A 177 1.07 13.52 -15.01
N ASN A 178 -0.16 13.52 -14.47
CA ASN A 178 -0.51 12.91 -13.18
C ASN A 178 0.52 13.20 -12.10
N THR A 179 0.95 14.46 -12.05
CA THR A 179 2.04 14.93 -11.20
C THR A 179 1.48 15.89 -10.18
N ALA A 180 1.82 15.68 -8.92
CA ALA A 180 1.50 16.59 -7.83
C ALA A 180 2.78 16.99 -7.09
N VAL A 181 2.70 18.06 -6.31
CA VAL A 181 3.78 18.50 -5.45
C VAL A 181 3.33 18.44 -4.01
N VAL A 182 4.18 17.86 -3.17
CA VAL A 182 3.98 17.71 -1.73
C VAL A 182 5.18 18.28 -0.98
N ASP A 183 5.01 18.63 0.30
CA ASP A 183 6.15 19.05 1.10
C ASP A 183 7.14 17.88 1.25
N ALA A 184 8.44 18.17 1.25
CA ALA A 184 9.46 17.14 1.47
C ALA A 184 9.57 16.70 2.93
N GLN A 185 9.03 17.50 3.85
CA GLN A 185 8.99 17.18 5.27
C GLN A 185 7.87 16.19 5.57
N PRO A 186 8.09 15.22 6.49
CA PRO A 186 7.05 14.31 7.00
C PRO A 186 5.80 15.07 7.47
N SER A 187 4.61 14.58 7.13
CA SER A 187 3.36 15.21 7.59
C SER A 187 3.11 15.00 9.09
N ARG A 188 3.79 14.00 9.68
CA ARG A 188 3.52 13.47 11.03
C ARG A 188 2.11 12.88 11.18
N THR A 189 1.35 12.82 10.09
CA THR A 189 0.04 12.20 10.04
C THR A 189 0.23 10.79 9.52
N VAL A 190 -0.05 9.81 10.38
CA VAL A 190 0.13 8.40 10.05
C VAL A 190 -1.22 7.72 9.81
N CYS A 191 -1.23 6.74 8.92
CA CYS A 191 -2.39 5.93 8.59
C CYS A 191 -2.01 4.45 8.57
N ILE A 192 -2.87 3.59 9.10
CA ILE A 192 -2.73 2.13 9.02
C ILE A 192 -3.53 1.63 7.82
N ILE A 193 -2.88 0.85 6.96
CA ILE A 193 -3.51 0.20 5.81
C ILE A 193 -3.16 -1.28 5.70
N LYS A 194 -3.98 -2.04 4.98
CA LYS A 194 -3.65 -3.39 4.49
C LYS A 194 -3.11 -3.31 3.06
N PRO A 195 -2.34 -4.31 2.59
CA PRO A 195 -1.86 -4.39 1.22
C PRO A 195 -2.93 -4.13 0.16
N ARG A 196 -4.14 -4.68 0.35
CA ARG A 196 -5.28 -4.50 -0.57
C ARG A 196 -5.72 -3.05 -0.81
N HIS A 197 -5.31 -2.11 0.04
CA HIS A 197 -5.65 -0.69 -0.15
C HIS A 197 -4.65 0.02 -1.06
N ILE A 198 -3.47 -0.57 -1.28
CA ILE A 198 -2.41 0.00 -2.10
C ILE A 198 -2.82 -0.08 -3.56
N LEU A 199 -2.77 1.07 -4.23
CA LEU A 199 -3.09 1.20 -5.65
C LEU A 199 -1.85 0.93 -6.50
N THR A 200 -0.77 1.63 -6.20
CA THR A 200 0.46 1.58 -7.01
C THR A 200 1.64 2.22 -6.28
N HIS A 201 2.83 2.00 -6.82
CA HIS A 201 4.01 2.79 -6.48
C HIS A 201 3.91 4.20 -7.07
N LEU A 202 4.52 5.14 -6.36
CA LEU A 202 4.74 6.49 -6.85
C LEU A 202 6.20 6.67 -7.24
N THR A 203 6.43 7.37 -8.34
CA THR A 203 7.76 7.94 -8.60
C THR A 203 7.86 9.24 -7.82
N VAL A 204 8.85 9.35 -6.95
CA VAL A 204 9.08 10.55 -6.14
C VAL A 204 10.43 11.16 -6.51
N TYR A 205 10.44 12.48 -6.72
CA TYR A 205 11.65 13.23 -7.00
C TYR A 205 11.76 14.44 -6.05
N LYS A 206 12.84 14.48 -5.27
CA LYS A 206 13.12 15.61 -4.37
C LYS A 206 13.60 16.81 -5.18
N ARG A 207 13.01 17.97 -4.90
CA ARG A 207 13.44 19.26 -5.46
C ARG A 207 13.94 20.16 -4.32
N PRO A 208 15.12 20.78 -4.48
CA PRO A 208 15.62 21.69 -3.49
C PRO A 208 14.80 22.98 -3.46
N LYS A 209 14.85 23.67 -2.32
CA LYS A 209 14.46 25.08 -2.18
C LYS A 209 14.96 25.94 -3.37
N GLY A 210 14.11 26.84 -3.84
CA GLY A 210 14.31 27.69 -5.01
C GLY A 210 13.69 27.13 -6.29
N THR A 211 13.34 25.84 -6.35
CA THR A 211 12.66 25.26 -7.51
C THR A 211 11.29 25.92 -7.70
N PHE A 212 10.99 26.42 -8.89
CA PHE A 212 9.77 27.19 -9.21
C PHE A 212 9.56 28.45 -8.34
N GLY A 213 10.62 28.99 -7.74
CA GLY A 213 10.51 30.13 -6.82
C GLY A 213 10.02 29.75 -5.42
N ILE A 214 9.95 28.46 -5.11
CA ILE A 214 9.41 27.94 -3.84
C ILE A 214 10.52 27.89 -2.78
N ASP A 215 10.34 28.61 -1.69
CA ASP A 215 11.35 28.76 -0.63
C ASP A 215 11.46 27.57 0.36
N ARG A 216 11.25 26.34 -0.14
CA ARG A 216 11.33 25.11 0.67
C ARG A 216 11.62 23.88 -0.19
N ASP A 217 12.10 22.83 0.46
CA ASP A 217 12.22 21.53 -0.19
C ASP A 217 10.83 20.93 -0.44
N ILE A 218 10.62 20.48 -1.68
CA ILE A 218 9.37 19.84 -2.11
C ILE A 218 9.67 18.47 -2.73
N LEU A 219 8.65 17.63 -2.79
CA LEU A 219 8.67 16.38 -3.55
C LEU A 219 7.70 16.51 -4.71
N THR A 220 8.18 16.19 -5.91
CA THR A 220 7.33 15.96 -7.07
C THR A 220 6.96 14.49 -7.09
N ILE A 221 5.68 14.18 -7.01
CA ILE A 221 5.14 12.82 -7.04
C ILE A 221 4.43 12.58 -8.36
N CYS A 222 4.68 11.44 -9.00
CA CYS A 222 4.02 11.04 -10.24
C CYS A 222 3.27 9.72 -10.03
N SER A 223 1.95 9.75 -10.27
CA SER A 223 1.05 8.61 -10.14
C SER A 223 0.70 7.97 -11.48
N SER A 224 1.38 8.33 -12.58
CA SER A 224 1.14 7.77 -13.92
C SER A 224 1.34 6.25 -14.03
N LEU A 225 1.96 5.62 -13.02
CA LEU A 225 2.05 4.16 -12.92
C LEU A 225 0.73 3.50 -12.51
N ASN A 226 -0.26 4.27 -12.08
CA ASN A 226 -1.61 3.80 -11.87
C ASN A 226 -2.28 3.59 -13.24
N ARG A 227 -2.45 2.32 -13.66
CA ARG A 227 -3.04 1.96 -14.95
C ARG A 227 -4.57 1.76 -14.89
N GLY A 228 -5.22 2.30 -13.85
CA GLY A 228 -6.61 2.02 -13.55
C GLY A 228 -6.74 0.76 -12.70
N TRP A 229 -7.57 0.86 -11.67
CA TRP A 229 -8.00 -0.30 -10.91
C TRP A 229 -9.08 -1.01 -11.74
N ARG A 230 -8.85 -2.26 -12.14
CA ARG A 230 -9.98 -3.13 -12.54
C ARG A 230 -10.73 -3.46 -11.25
N THR A 231 -11.82 -2.76 -10.98
CA THR A 231 -12.86 -3.26 -10.08
C THR A 231 -13.47 -4.47 -10.77
N GLY A 232 -13.08 -5.66 -10.34
CA GLY A 232 -13.95 -6.82 -10.48
C GLY A 232 -15.01 -6.70 -9.39
N ASP A 233 -16.09 -6.02 -9.72
CA ASP A 233 -17.41 -6.29 -9.14
C ASP A 233 -18.17 -7.15 -10.15
#